data_AF-A0A1F5KJY5-F1
#
_entry.id   AF-A0A1F5KJY5-F1
#
_cell.length_a   1.000
_cell.length_b   1.000
_cell.length_c   1.000
_cell.angle_alpha   90.00
_cell.angle_beta   90.00
_cell.angle_gamma   90.00
#
_symmetry.space_group_name_H-M   'P 1'
#
loop_
_entity.id
_entity.type
_entity.pdbx_description
1 polymer ?
#
loop_
_entity_poly.entity_id
_entity_poly.type
_entity_poly.pdbx_seq_one_letter_code
_entity_poly.pdbx_strand_id
1 'polypeptide(L)'
;MVEVRQVTDERVTNKIAQAFLRQRFPLSKQGEVLRAYLDEVTHRGDPAALLALRPQLPTVEAPQLHLFAKLRSNRIFESPDDIKNIQVTKGCSHGCDFCAIDAFSRVEAMPYVSVLKIAQSLREAERPRQKAYQEWQARLTLHTGVTLAQFREASVTWANAPLREGTEHFFDKFAELSEVLWEYLQQDPPTFLPVRPAVMGKSGLREDDLLTPHKRSITNYYDSDPFDYRDTTILHQDGTPADYGDVFTALASPFSPIHITTAGWRQNNAVAKRAAQKIAQATQADPALRRQFRLSVNMGELTAKQSLDLYLDSITSAARELFSAGVPHDLNQILLFADQETPNGLEFEKKCLAVLSQEITKNHLPAGIYQCRISRYSGRNREWNGSADHDVMACMPGYHIWPNGSVMYQDSFRDTDGKIKVRRGTRPQPTGDELYRLPRI
;
A
#
# COMPACT_ATOMS: atom_id res chain seq x y z
N MET A 1 -39.61 6.97 14.63
CA MET A 1 -38.34 6.26 14.30
C MET A 1 -38.36 5.60 12.92
N VAL A 2 -39.47 5.00 12.47
CA VAL A 2 -39.58 4.33 11.15
C VAL A 2 -39.39 5.34 9.99
N GLU A 3 -40.04 6.48 10.07
CA GLU A 3 -39.99 7.54 9.04
C GLU A 3 -38.59 8.15 8.87
N VAL A 4 -37.86 8.37 9.98
CA VAL A 4 -36.47 8.88 9.95
C VAL A 4 -35.51 7.87 9.30
N ARG A 5 -35.73 6.57 9.51
CA ARG A 5 -34.95 5.52 8.84
C ARG A 5 -35.23 5.47 7.34
N GLN A 6 -36.51 5.50 6.94
CA GLN A 6 -36.91 5.51 5.53
C GLN A 6 -36.33 6.70 4.74
N VAL A 7 -36.41 7.92 5.29
CA VAL A 7 -35.84 9.13 4.66
C VAL A 7 -34.30 9.03 4.53
N THR A 8 -33.64 8.37 5.48
CA THR A 8 -32.18 8.16 5.44
C THR A 8 -31.82 7.16 4.34
N ASP A 9 -32.55 6.05 4.24
CA ASP A 9 -32.31 5.00 3.24
C ASP A 9 -32.56 5.49 1.81
N GLU A 10 -33.61 6.29 1.57
CA GLU A 10 -33.86 6.91 0.27
C GLU A 10 -32.72 7.85 -0.16
N ARG A 11 -32.27 8.72 0.75
CA ARG A 11 -31.20 9.66 0.47
C ARG A 11 -29.89 8.95 0.14
N VAL A 12 -29.55 7.91 0.88
CA VAL A 12 -28.33 7.11 0.64
C VAL A 12 -28.45 6.32 -0.66
N THR A 13 -29.61 5.72 -0.92
CA THR A 13 -29.88 5.01 -2.18
C THR A 13 -29.71 5.92 -3.37
N ASN A 14 -30.27 7.14 -3.33
CA ASN A 14 -30.09 8.12 -4.39
C ASN A 14 -28.62 8.50 -4.59
N LYS A 15 -27.86 8.71 -3.51
CA LYS A 15 -26.40 8.97 -3.65
C LYS A 15 -25.68 7.84 -4.37
N ILE A 16 -26.02 6.59 -4.07
CA ILE A 16 -25.37 5.41 -4.65
C ILE A 16 -25.78 5.23 -6.11
N ALA A 17 -27.05 5.46 -6.44
CA ALA A 17 -27.52 5.48 -7.81
C ALA A 17 -26.78 6.52 -8.64
N GLN A 18 -26.70 7.75 -8.12
CA GLN A 18 -25.96 8.85 -8.75
C GLN A 18 -24.47 8.55 -8.92
N ALA A 19 -23.85 7.85 -7.96
CA ALA A 19 -22.46 7.41 -8.07
C ALA A 19 -22.28 6.41 -9.22
N PHE A 20 -23.19 5.43 -9.36
CA PHE A 20 -23.15 4.45 -10.44
C PHE A 20 -23.37 5.09 -11.82
N LEU A 21 -24.31 6.04 -11.95
CA LEU A 21 -24.53 6.79 -13.20
C LEU A 21 -23.27 7.54 -13.66
N ARG A 22 -22.45 8.01 -12.72
CA ARG A 22 -21.19 8.74 -12.98
C ARG A 22 -19.97 7.83 -13.12
N GLN A 23 -20.15 6.52 -13.11
CA GLN A 23 -19.04 5.59 -13.18
C GLN A 23 -18.23 5.78 -14.47
N ARG A 24 -16.92 5.94 -14.30
CA ARG A 24 -15.97 6.18 -15.40
C ARG A 24 -15.34 4.89 -15.90
N PHE A 25 -15.29 3.85 -15.06
CA PHE A 25 -14.80 2.56 -15.50
C PHE A 25 -15.76 1.96 -16.55
N PRO A 26 -15.25 1.35 -17.64
CA PRO A 26 -16.11 0.79 -18.68
C PRO A 26 -17.10 -0.25 -18.13
N LEU A 27 -18.37 -0.14 -18.52
CA LEU A 27 -19.43 -1.06 -18.11
C LEU A 27 -19.45 -2.31 -18.99
N SER A 28 -19.95 -3.42 -18.44
CA SER A 28 -20.36 -4.57 -19.25
C SER A 28 -21.74 -4.31 -19.88
N LYS A 29 -22.19 -5.17 -20.80
CA LYS A 29 -23.55 -5.09 -21.35
C LYS A 29 -24.64 -5.08 -20.27
N GLN A 30 -24.46 -5.86 -19.20
CA GLN A 30 -25.39 -5.86 -18.05
C GLN A 30 -25.35 -4.53 -17.30
N GLY A 31 -24.15 -3.98 -17.08
CA GLY A 31 -24.00 -2.66 -16.47
C GLY A 31 -24.63 -1.54 -17.30
N GLU A 32 -24.50 -1.58 -18.63
CA GLU A 32 -25.12 -0.61 -19.54
C GLU A 32 -26.65 -0.65 -19.47
N VAL A 33 -27.24 -1.84 -19.46
CA VAL A 33 -28.69 -2.02 -19.29
C VAL A 33 -29.16 -1.47 -17.94
N LEU A 34 -28.48 -1.82 -16.85
CA LEU A 34 -28.82 -1.32 -15.52
C LEU A 34 -28.67 0.20 -15.46
N ARG A 35 -27.61 0.77 -16.04
CA ARG A 35 -27.39 2.22 -16.07
C ARG A 35 -28.51 2.95 -16.81
N ALA A 36 -28.94 2.43 -17.97
CA ALA A 36 -30.02 3.04 -18.73
C ALA A 36 -31.36 3.02 -17.96
N TYR A 37 -31.67 1.88 -17.34
CA TYR A 37 -32.87 1.75 -16.52
C TYR A 37 -32.84 2.65 -15.27
N LEU A 38 -31.67 2.73 -14.62
CA LEU A 38 -31.49 3.60 -13.45
C LEU A 38 -31.62 5.08 -13.81
N ASP A 39 -31.12 5.51 -14.96
CA ASP A 39 -31.24 6.88 -15.46
C ASP A 39 -32.72 7.24 -15.69
N GLU A 40 -33.49 6.34 -16.30
CA GLU A 40 -34.94 6.47 -16.48
C GLU A 40 -35.70 6.59 -15.15
N VAL A 41 -35.41 5.70 -14.19
CA VAL A 41 -36.03 5.72 -12.85
C VAL A 41 -35.69 7.01 -12.10
N THR A 42 -34.44 7.46 -12.19
CA THR A 42 -33.98 8.70 -11.57
C THR A 42 -34.67 9.91 -12.18
N HIS A 43 -34.84 9.95 -13.50
CA HIS A 43 -35.50 11.05 -14.20
C HIS A 43 -37.00 11.14 -13.87
N ARG A 44 -37.66 9.99 -13.68
CA ARG A 44 -39.07 9.92 -13.24
C ARG A 44 -39.28 10.35 -11.78
N GLY A 45 -38.21 10.36 -10.98
CA GLY A 45 -38.29 10.71 -9.57
C GLY A 45 -39.11 9.72 -8.74
N ASP A 46 -39.04 8.42 -9.06
CA ASP A 46 -39.76 7.34 -8.36
C ASP A 46 -38.87 6.73 -7.25
N PRO A 47 -39.07 7.09 -5.97
CA PRO A 47 -38.20 6.63 -4.87
C PRO A 47 -38.40 5.15 -4.57
N ALA A 48 -39.60 4.61 -4.79
CA ALA A 48 -39.90 3.20 -4.53
C ALA A 48 -39.18 2.29 -5.55
N ALA A 49 -39.21 2.65 -6.84
CA ALA A 49 -38.45 1.95 -7.86
C ALA A 49 -36.93 2.05 -7.61
N LEU A 50 -36.45 3.22 -7.16
CA LEU A 50 -35.04 3.41 -6.85
C LEU A 50 -34.58 2.56 -5.65
N LEU A 51 -35.40 2.48 -4.60
CA LEU A 51 -35.17 1.58 -3.46
C LEU A 51 -35.18 0.11 -3.88
N ALA A 52 -36.08 -0.30 -4.78
CA ALA A 52 -36.13 -1.67 -5.30
C ALA A 52 -34.87 -2.04 -6.09
N LEU A 53 -34.21 -1.07 -6.73
CA LEU A 53 -32.93 -1.27 -7.44
C LEU A 53 -31.72 -1.36 -6.50
N ARG A 54 -31.83 -0.91 -5.24
CA ARG A 54 -30.71 -0.82 -4.30
C ARG A 54 -29.81 -2.07 -4.22
N PRO A 55 -30.33 -3.31 -4.18
CA PRO A 55 -29.49 -4.52 -4.09
C PRO A 55 -28.68 -4.80 -5.35
N GLN A 56 -29.09 -4.24 -6.49
CA GLN A 56 -28.43 -4.39 -7.78
C GLN A 56 -27.32 -3.35 -7.99
N LEU A 57 -27.33 -2.26 -7.23
CA LEU A 57 -26.35 -1.19 -7.34
C LEU A 57 -25.02 -1.59 -6.66
N PRO A 58 -23.87 -1.31 -7.29
CA PRO A 58 -22.58 -1.63 -6.70
C PRO A 58 -22.28 -0.75 -5.49
N THR A 59 -21.76 -1.37 -4.43
CA THR A 59 -21.17 -0.69 -3.26
C THR A 59 -19.76 -1.23 -2.99
N VAL A 60 -19.04 -0.64 -2.04
CA VAL A 60 -17.74 -1.20 -1.60
C VAL A 60 -17.91 -2.63 -1.09
N GLU A 61 -18.94 -2.89 -0.29
CA GLU A 61 -19.23 -4.20 0.31
C GLU A 61 -19.80 -5.21 -0.70
N ALA A 62 -20.55 -4.73 -1.69
CA ALA A 62 -21.15 -5.53 -2.75
C ALA A 62 -20.80 -4.92 -4.12
N PRO A 63 -19.58 -5.12 -4.65
CA PRO A 63 -19.08 -4.37 -5.80
C PRO A 63 -19.71 -4.76 -7.13
N GLN A 64 -20.49 -5.83 -7.20
CA GLN A 64 -21.19 -6.29 -8.41
C GLN A 64 -20.27 -6.30 -9.66
N LEU A 65 -19.09 -6.92 -9.55
CA LEU A 65 -18.03 -6.85 -10.57
C LEU A 65 -18.45 -7.31 -11.98
N HIS A 66 -19.55 -8.04 -12.12
CA HIS A 66 -20.11 -8.46 -13.40
C HIS A 66 -20.73 -7.30 -14.21
N LEU A 67 -21.10 -6.18 -13.56
CA LEU A 67 -21.60 -4.97 -14.22
C LEU A 67 -20.51 -4.18 -14.95
N PHE A 68 -19.24 -4.54 -14.72
CA PHE A 68 -18.08 -3.84 -15.24
C PHE A 68 -17.34 -4.67 -16.27
N ALA A 69 -16.76 -4.00 -17.26
CA ALA A 69 -15.93 -4.65 -18.27
C ALA A 69 -14.73 -5.39 -17.63
N LYS A 70 -14.15 -6.31 -18.39
CA LYS A 70 -12.87 -6.93 -18.02
C LYS A 70 -11.72 -5.96 -18.29
N LEU A 71 -10.58 -6.18 -17.64
CA LEU A 71 -9.33 -5.53 -18.03
C LEU A 71 -8.98 -5.93 -19.47
N ARG A 72 -8.41 -5.00 -20.22
CA ARG A 72 -8.05 -5.16 -21.64
C ARG A 72 -6.81 -6.05 -21.84
N SER A 73 -5.89 -6.01 -20.89
CA SER A 73 -4.66 -6.81 -20.88
C SER A 73 -4.45 -7.40 -19.51
N ASN A 74 -3.99 -8.66 -19.47
CA ASN A 74 -3.56 -9.33 -18.26
C ASN A 74 -2.06 -9.69 -18.27
N ARG A 75 -1.34 -9.33 -19.34
CA ARG A 75 0.04 -9.77 -19.56
C ARG A 75 0.98 -9.37 -18.44
N ILE A 76 0.80 -8.16 -17.89
CA ILE A 76 1.64 -7.67 -16.79
C ILE A 76 1.49 -8.51 -15.51
N PHE A 77 0.39 -9.24 -15.36
CA PHE A 77 0.14 -10.13 -14.22
C PHE A 77 0.74 -11.52 -14.42
N GLU A 78 1.28 -11.86 -15.60
CA GLU A 78 2.00 -13.11 -15.82
C GLU A 78 3.31 -13.16 -15.00
N SER A 79 3.90 -12.00 -14.74
CA SER A 79 5.03 -11.82 -13.82
C SER A 79 4.64 -10.81 -12.73
N PRO A 80 3.80 -11.20 -11.76
CA PRO A 80 3.31 -10.29 -10.73
C PRO A 80 4.44 -9.73 -9.86
N ASP A 81 5.57 -10.44 -9.81
CA ASP A 81 6.80 -9.95 -9.18
C ASP A 81 7.31 -8.66 -9.82
N ASP A 82 7.12 -8.48 -11.12
CA ASP A 82 7.60 -7.28 -11.80
C ASP A 82 6.67 -6.09 -11.55
N ILE A 83 5.47 -6.28 -11.02
CA ILE A 83 4.59 -5.20 -10.59
C ILE A 83 5.12 -4.62 -9.27
N LYS A 84 5.65 -3.39 -9.33
CA LYS A 84 6.16 -2.69 -8.13
C LYS A 84 5.22 -1.67 -7.59
N ASN A 85 4.43 -1.07 -8.45
CA ASN A 85 3.65 0.08 -8.08
C ASN A 85 2.25 0.00 -8.69
N ILE A 86 1.26 0.12 -7.83
CA ILE A 86 -0.13 0.32 -8.25
C ILE A 86 -0.47 1.71 -7.76
N GLN A 87 -0.29 2.68 -8.63
CA GLN A 87 -0.48 4.07 -8.29
C GLN A 87 -1.97 4.36 -8.26
N VAL A 88 -2.52 4.43 -7.05
CA VAL A 88 -3.97 4.57 -6.82
C VAL A 88 -4.43 6.02 -6.91
N THR A 89 -3.50 6.97 -6.77
CA THR A 89 -3.72 8.40 -6.98
C THR A 89 -2.61 8.98 -7.86
N LYS A 90 -2.90 10.01 -8.65
CA LYS A 90 -1.90 10.81 -9.34
C LYS A 90 -2.02 12.26 -8.86
N GLY A 91 -0.90 12.86 -8.50
CA GLY A 91 -0.85 14.12 -7.75
C GLY A 91 -1.11 13.91 -6.26
N CYS A 92 -0.96 14.98 -5.48
CA CYS A 92 -1.24 14.98 -4.04
C CYS A 92 -1.75 16.36 -3.57
N SER A 93 -2.41 16.38 -2.41
CA SER A 93 -3.01 17.59 -1.83
C SER A 93 -2.03 18.44 -0.99
N HIS A 94 -0.79 17.98 -0.84
CA HIS A 94 0.20 18.56 0.07
C HIS A 94 0.93 19.79 -0.50
N GLY A 95 0.97 19.95 -1.82
CA GLY A 95 1.57 21.12 -2.46
C GLY A 95 3.06 21.34 -2.16
N CYS A 96 3.82 20.28 -1.95
CA CYS A 96 5.25 20.39 -1.64
C CYS A 96 6.04 20.90 -2.85
N ASP A 97 7.06 21.73 -2.60
CA ASP A 97 7.87 22.38 -3.64
C ASP A 97 8.88 21.46 -4.35
N PHE A 98 9.37 20.39 -3.71
CA PHE A 98 10.27 19.39 -4.32
C PHE A 98 9.58 18.06 -4.67
N CYS A 99 8.26 17.93 -4.45
CA CYS A 99 7.53 16.71 -4.78
C CYS A 99 7.51 16.45 -6.29
N ALA A 100 7.04 15.26 -6.65
CA ALA A 100 6.95 14.84 -8.04
C ALA A 100 6.09 15.75 -8.93
N ILE A 101 6.31 15.60 -10.23
CA ILE A 101 6.14 16.59 -11.31
C ILE A 101 4.76 17.30 -11.22
N ASP A 102 3.74 16.60 -10.72
CA ASP A 102 2.34 17.02 -10.71
C ASP A 102 1.77 17.40 -9.32
N ALA A 103 2.58 17.71 -8.29
CA ALA A 103 2.11 18.04 -6.92
C ALA A 103 1.16 19.27 -6.76
N PHE A 104 0.88 20.01 -7.85
CA PHE A 104 -0.14 21.09 -7.89
C PHE A 104 -1.37 20.72 -8.73
N SER A 105 -1.44 19.48 -9.21
CA SER A 105 -2.55 18.99 -10.02
C SER A 105 -3.73 18.55 -9.14
N ARG A 106 -4.92 18.54 -9.73
CA ARG A 106 -6.09 17.88 -9.16
C ARG A 106 -5.76 16.41 -8.92
N VAL A 107 -5.94 15.92 -7.69
CA VAL A 107 -5.76 14.50 -7.38
C VAL A 107 -6.68 13.67 -8.27
N GLU A 108 -6.09 12.81 -9.10
CA GLU A 108 -6.80 11.82 -9.89
C GLU A 108 -6.77 10.48 -9.15
N ALA A 109 -7.94 9.98 -8.75
CA ALA A 109 -8.06 8.68 -8.09
C ALA A 109 -8.39 7.58 -9.10
N MET A 110 -7.75 6.42 -8.94
CA MET A 110 -8.09 5.20 -9.66
C MET A 110 -9.52 4.78 -9.29
N PRO A 111 -10.42 4.47 -10.25
CA PRO A 111 -11.73 3.92 -9.90
C PRO A 111 -11.58 2.66 -9.05
N TYR A 112 -12.35 2.53 -7.98
CA TYR A 112 -12.24 1.41 -7.04
C TYR A 112 -12.54 0.07 -7.73
N VAL A 113 -13.44 0.07 -8.71
CA VAL A 113 -13.67 -1.09 -9.59
C VAL A 113 -12.39 -1.56 -10.28
N SER A 114 -11.55 -0.62 -10.77
CA SER A 114 -10.26 -0.96 -11.37
C SER A 114 -9.35 -1.64 -10.36
N VAL A 115 -9.29 -1.12 -9.13
CA VAL A 115 -8.52 -1.71 -8.03
C VAL A 115 -8.95 -3.15 -7.77
N LEU A 116 -10.26 -3.40 -7.68
CA LEU A 116 -10.81 -4.74 -7.48
C LEU A 116 -10.49 -5.70 -8.64
N LYS A 117 -10.56 -5.22 -9.88
CA LYS A 117 -10.22 -6.04 -11.06
C LYS A 117 -8.73 -6.37 -11.11
N ILE A 118 -7.87 -5.40 -10.78
CA ILE A 118 -6.42 -5.60 -10.67
C ILE A 118 -6.11 -6.60 -9.55
N ALA A 119 -6.74 -6.44 -8.39
CA ALA A 119 -6.61 -7.38 -7.27
C ALA A 119 -7.02 -8.81 -7.68
N GLN A 120 -8.13 -8.97 -8.41
CA GLN A 120 -8.55 -10.27 -8.91
C GLN A 120 -7.50 -10.90 -9.82
N SER A 121 -6.96 -10.15 -10.79
CA SER A 121 -5.90 -10.65 -11.69
C SER A 121 -4.62 -11.01 -10.93
N LEU A 122 -4.22 -10.21 -9.93
CA LEU A 122 -3.07 -10.52 -9.06
C LEU A 122 -3.29 -11.82 -8.30
N ARG A 123 -4.46 -12.01 -7.69
CA ARG A 123 -4.79 -13.24 -6.94
C ARG A 123 -4.82 -14.46 -7.83
N GLU A 124 -5.33 -14.33 -9.06
CA GLU A 124 -5.31 -15.40 -10.05
C GLU A 124 -3.87 -15.79 -10.42
N ALA A 125 -2.98 -14.81 -10.61
CA ALA A 125 -1.56 -15.04 -10.89
C ALA A 125 -0.77 -15.58 -9.68
N GLU A 126 -1.17 -15.24 -8.46
CA GLU A 126 -0.58 -15.72 -7.20
C GLU A 126 -1.01 -17.16 -6.87
N ARG A 127 -2.15 -17.64 -7.39
CA ARG A 127 -2.73 -18.95 -7.04
C ARG A 127 -1.77 -20.14 -7.21
N PRO A 128 -1.01 -20.28 -8.30
CA PRO A 128 -0.04 -21.37 -8.43
C PRO A 128 1.04 -21.32 -7.35
N ARG A 129 1.50 -20.11 -6.97
CA ARG A 129 2.51 -19.91 -5.92
C ARG A 129 1.93 -20.23 -4.55
N GLN A 130 0.70 -19.82 -4.30
CA GLN A 130 -0.01 -20.16 -3.07
C GLN A 130 -0.15 -21.68 -2.92
N LYS A 131 -0.55 -22.39 -3.99
CA LYS A 131 -0.63 -23.85 -3.99
C LYS A 131 0.74 -24.48 -3.71
N ALA A 132 1.78 -24.06 -4.42
CA ALA A 132 3.14 -24.56 -4.21
C ALA A 132 3.65 -24.29 -2.79
N TYR A 133 3.36 -23.11 -2.22
CA TYR A 133 3.71 -22.76 -0.85
C TYR A 133 2.97 -23.63 0.17
N GLN A 134 1.68 -23.90 -0.03
CA GLN A 134 0.90 -24.79 0.82
C GLN A 134 1.41 -26.24 0.75
N GLU A 135 1.73 -26.73 -0.45
CA GLU A 135 2.34 -28.05 -0.65
C GLU A 135 3.71 -28.14 0.03
N TRP A 136 4.54 -27.11 -0.09
CA TRP A 136 5.81 -27.02 0.59
C TRP A 136 5.65 -27.01 2.12
N GLN A 137 4.73 -26.20 2.66
CA GLN A 137 4.45 -26.15 4.09
C GLN A 137 3.94 -27.50 4.61
N ALA A 138 3.07 -28.18 3.86
CA ALA A 138 2.59 -29.51 4.22
C ALA A 138 3.73 -30.54 4.25
N ARG A 139 4.63 -30.51 3.27
CA ARG A 139 5.83 -31.37 3.25
C ARG A 139 6.74 -31.08 4.42
N LEU A 140 7.02 -29.80 4.71
CA LEU A 140 7.80 -29.38 5.86
C LEU A 140 7.21 -29.95 7.16
N THR A 141 5.91 -29.75 7.39
CA THR A 141 5.24 -30.27 8.60
C THR A 141 5.23 -31.79 8.67
N LEU A 142 5.07 -32.48 7.53
CA LEU A 142 5.16 -33.94 7.49
C LEU A 142 6.55 -34.46 7.87
N HIS A 143 7.61 -33.79 7.41
CA HIS A 143 8.99 -34.19 7.65
C HIS A 143 9.51 -33.79 9.04
N THR A 144 9.15 -32.60 9.53
CA THR A 144 9.68 -32.06 10.80
C THR A 144 8.72 -32.20 11.98
N GLY A 145 7.44 -32.48 11.73
CA GLY A 145 6.39 -32.40 12.75
C GLY A 145 6.04 -30.97 13.19
N VAL A 146 6.62 -29.94 12.56
CA VAL A 146 6.49 -28.53 12.95
C VAL A 146 5.84 -27.72 11.85
N THR A 147 4.87 -26.88 12.25
CA THR A 147 4.24 -25.90 11.36
C THR A 147 5.04 -24.59 11.33
N LEU A 148 4.91 -23.84 10.23
CA LEU A 148 5.50 -22.49 10.15
C LEU A 148 4.96 -21.55 11.25
N ALA A 149 3.71 -21.72 11.69
CA ALA A 149 3.14 -20.92 12.76
C ALA A 149 3.88 -21.17 14.09
N GLN A 150 4.12 -22.44 14.42
CA GLN A 150 4.91 -22.82 15.59
C GLN A 150 6.36 -22.33 15.49
N PHE A 151 6.96 -22.40 14.30
CA PHE A 151 8.30 -21.86 14.06
C PHE A 151 8.36 -20.33 14.25
N ARG A 152 7.34 -19.60 13.80
CA ARG A 152 7.23 -18.14 13.99
C ARG A 152 7.06 -17.77 15.46
N GLU A 153 6.15 -18.45 16.16
CA GLU A 153 5.94 -18.24 17.59
C GLU A 153 7.23 -18.46 18.37
N ALA A 154 7.94 -19.56 18.07
CA ALA A 154 9.27 -19.85 18.61
C ALA A 154 10.29 -18.73 18.35
N SER A 155 10.33 -18.20 17.13
CA SER A 155 11.26 -17.14 16.71
C SER A 155 10.97 -15.80 17.41
N VAL A 156 9.70 -15.45 17.56
CA VAL A 156 9.26 -14.25 18.28
C VAL A 156 9.53 -14.37 19.78
N THR A 157 9.26 -15.55 20.37
CA THR A 157 9.62 -15.80 21.78
C THR A 157 11.13 -15.71 21.98
N TRP A 158 11.94 -16.24 21.05
CA TRP A 158 13.41 -16.13 21.09
C TRP A 158 13.88 -14.67 21.05
N ALA A 159 13.35 -13.88 20.10
CA ALA A 159 13.73 -12.47 19.94
C ALA A 159 13.40 -11.61 21.18
N ASN A 160 12.41 -12.03 21.98
CA ASN A 160 11.93 -11.31 23.15
C ASN A 160 12.32 -11.97 24.49
N ALA A 161 12.99 -13.12 24.48
CA ALA A 161 13.39 -13.82 25.69
C ALA A 161 14.54 -13.07 26.39
N PRO A 162 14.44 -12.79 27.71
CA PRO A 162 15.59 -12.37 28.48
C PRO A 162 16.69 -13.43 28.35
N LEU A 163 17.93 -13.01 28.10
CA LEU A 163 19.13 -13.84 27.89
C LEU A 163 19.54 -14.74 29.09
N ARG A 164 18.62 -15.48 29.73
CA ARG A 164 18.95 -16.36 30.86
C ARG A 164 18.27 -17.73 30.84
N GLU A 165 19.12 -18.71 31.16
CA GLU A 165 18.91 -20.09 31.64
C GLU A 165 17.49 -20.64 31.48
N GLY A 166 17.33 -21.51 30.47
CA GLY A 166 16.07 -22.18 30.13
C GLY A 166 15.82 -22.27 28.62
N THR A 167 16.55 -21.51 27.82
CA THR A 167 16.44 -21.49 26.36
C THR A 167 17.22 -22.61 25.66
N GLU A 168 18.12 -23.33 26.34
CA GLU A 168 18.98 -24.37 25.74
C GLU A 168 18.17 -25.49 25.07
N HIS A 169 17.07 -25.95 25.68
CA HIS A 169 16.20 -26.96 25.07
C HIS A 169 15.44 -26.43 23.83
N PHE A 170 15.24 -25.12 23.77
CA PHE A 170 14.66 -24.43 22.61
C PHE A 170 15.71 -24.23 21.51
N PHE A 171 16.98 -23.98 21.88
CA PHE A 171 18.12 -23.91 20.98
C PHE A 171 18.35 -25.23 20.24
N ASP A 172 18.33 -26.37 20.94
CA ASP A 172 18.57 -27.67 20.31
C ASP A 172 17.48 -28.00 19.28
N LYS A 173 16.20 -27.83 19.64
CA LYS A 173 15.08 -28.04 18.71
C LYS A 173 15.08 -27.03 17.56
N PHE A 174 15.42 -25.77 17.81
CA PHE A 174 15.49 -24.76 16.75
C PHE A 174 16.66 -25.00 15.81
N ALA A 175 17.83 -25.40 16.33
CA ALA A 175 18.99 -25.78 15.53
C ALA A 175 18.72 -27.01 14.67
N GLU A 176 18.11 -28.06 15.24
CA GLU A 176 17.66 -29.24 14.49
C GLU A 176 16.62 -28.87 13.42
N LEU A 177 15.61 -28.05 13.75
CA LEU A 177 14.63 -27.55 12.78
C LEU A 177 15.28 -26.72 11.67
N SER A 178 16.30 -25.93 12.01
CA SER A 178 17.05 -25.09 11.08
C SER A 178 17.90 -25.93 10.13
N GLU A 179 18.55 -26.97 10.63
CA GLU A 179 19.34 -27.92 9.83
C GLU A 179 18.45 -28.78 8.92
N VAL A 180 17.31 -29.26 9.42
CA VAL A 180 16.36 -30.02 8.58
C VAL A 180 15.71 -29.12 7.53
N LEU A 181 15.36 -27.85 7.87
CA LEU A 181 14.94 -26.87 6.86
C LEU A 181 16.05 -26.61 5.84
N TRP A 182 17.30 -26.49 6.30
CA TRP A 182 18.47 -26.23 5.47
C TRP A 182 18.72 -27.35 4.45
N GLU A 183 18.70 -28.60 4.88
CA GLU A 183 18.84 -29.76 3.98
C GLU A 183 17.68 -29.84 2.98
N TYR A 184 16.45 -29.61 3.44
CA TYR A 184 15.27 -29.67 2.58
C TYR A 184 15.24 -28.54 1.54
N LEU A 185 15.64 -27.31 1.92
CA LEU A 185 15.77 -26.17 1.00
C LEU A 185 16.85 -26.36 -0.06
N GLN A 186 17.90 -27.17 0.22
CA GLN A 186 18.94 -27.48 -0.77
C GLN A 186 18.53 -28.58 -1.75
N GLN A 187 17.68 -29.53 -1.33
CA GLN A 187 17.29 -30.69 -2.14
C GLN A 187 16.13 -30.39 -3.10
N ASP A 188 15.16 -29.56 -2.70
CA ASP A 188 14.01 -29.17 -3.53
C ASP A 188 13.65 -27.69 -3.29
N PRO A 189 14.52 -26.73 -3.69
CA PRO A 189 14.21 -25.32 -3.56
C PRO A 189 12.98 -25.04 -4.43
N PRO A 190 11.85 -24.57 -3.88
CA PRO A 190 10.75 -24.16 -4.72
C PRO A 190 11.28 -23.07 -5.65
N THR A 191 10.94 -23.16 -6.93
CA THR A 191 11.38 -22.27 -8.02
C THR A 191 11.13 -20.78 -7.75
N PHE A 192 10.38 -20.46 -6.70
CA PHE A 192 10.02 -19.12 -6.26
C PHE A 192 10.71 -18.67 -4.96
N LEU A 193 11.41 -19.52 -4.19
CA LEU A 193 12.25 -19.08 -3.05
C LEU A 193 13.62 -18.65 -3.55
N PRO A 194 13.94 -17.35 -3.57
CA PRO A 194 15.24 -16.90 -4.01
C PRO A 194 16.02 -16.64 -2.73
N VAL A 195 16.26 -17.68 -1.95
CA VAL A 195 17.28 -17.62 -0.91
C VAL A 195 18.59 -17.87 -1.63
N ARG A 196 19.31 -16.80 -2.00
CA ARG A 196 20.68 -16.95 -2.49
C ARG A 196 21.54 -17.44 -1.31
N PRO A 197 22.27 -18.56 -1.44
CA PRO A 197 23.13 -19.11 -0.39
C PRO A 197 24.23 -18.15 0.12
N ALA A 198 24.53 -17.07 -0.60
CA ALA A 198 25.70 -16.23 -0.33
C ALA A 198 25.53 -15.15 0.76
N VAL A 199 24.32 -14.90 1.29
CA VAL A 199 24.07 -13.80 2.25
C VAL A 199 24.11 -14.26 3.71
N MET A 200 24.12 -15.57 3.98
CA MET A 200 23.88 -16.11 5.33
C MET A 200 25.13 -16.20 6.24
N GLY A 201 26.27 -15.64 5.81
CA GLY A 201 27.54 -15.76 6.55
C GLY A 201 27.86 -14.63 7.53
N LYS A 202 27.19 -13.47 7.47
CA LYS A 202 27.48 -12.32 8.33
C LYS A 202 26.23 -11.49 8.59
N SER A 203 25.80 -11.44 9.85
CA SER A 203 24.65 -10.69 10.42
C SER A 203 23.27 -11.35 10.26
N GLY A 204 22.59 -11.46 11.40
CA GLY A 204 21.28 -12.05 11.67
C GLY A 204 20.39 -12.37 10.48
N LEU A 205 20.05 -13.65 10.37
CA LEU A 205 18.86 -14.11 9.67
C LEU A 205 17.66 -13.30 10.19
N ARG A 206 17.18 -12.34 9.39
CA ARG A 206 15.85 -11.81 9.62
C ARG A 206 14.89 -12.89 9.17
N GLU A 207 13.90 -13.20 9.99
CA GLU A 207 12.83 -14.17 9.72
C GLU A 207 12.19 -13.97 8.33
N ASP A 208 12.16 -12.72 7.86
CA ASP A 208 11.75 -12.28 6.53
C ASP A 208 12.58 -12.86 5.36
N ASP A 209 13.86 -13.17 5.55
CA ASP A 209 14.78 -13.58 4.47
C ASP A 209 14.75 -15.10 4.23
N LEU A 210 14.40 -15.91 5.24
CA LEU A 210 14.31 -17.37 5.12
C LEU A 210 12.91 -17.87 4.72
N LEU A 211 11.86 -17.18 5.15
CA LEU A 211 10.48 -17.68 5.06
C LEU A 211 9.62 -16.95 4.03
N THR A 212 10.15 -15.89 3.41
CA THR A 212 9.41 -15.15 2.40
C THR A 212 10.17 -15.11 1.09
N PRO A 213 9.75 -15.88 0.07
CA PRO A 213 10.30 -15.80 -1.27
C PRO A 213 10.12 -14.37 -1.75
N HIS A 214 11.17 -13.55 -1.67
CA HIS A 214 11.22 -12.15 -2.06
C HIS A 214 9.84 -11.48 -2.17
N LYS A 215 9.22 -11.13 -1.03
CA LYS A 215 8.04 -10.27 -0.97
C LYS A 215 8.35 -8.97 -1.73
N ARG A 216 8.09 -8.95 -3.03
CA ARG A 216 8.16 -7.77 -3.86
C ARG A 216 6.88 -7.01 -3.52
N SER A 217 7.02 -6.03 -2.63
CA SER A 217 5.89 -5.28 -2.13
C SER A 217 5.28 -4.41 -3.22
N ILE A 218 3.96 -4.33 -3.24
CA ILE A 218 3.26 -3.27 -3.96
C ILE A 218 3.52 -1.96 -3.22
N THR A 219 3.86 -0.93 -3.97
CA THR A 219 3.98 0.45 -3.49
C THR A 219 2.88 1.31 -4.10
N ASN A 220 2.51 2.39 -3.42
CA ASN A 220 1.44 3.30 -3.86
C ASN A 220 1.87 4.78 -3.81
N TYR A 221 3.17 5.05 -3.91
CA TYR A 221 3.77 6.36 -3.58
C TYR A 221 4.36 7.14 -4.78
N TYR A 222 4.35 6.60 -5.99
CA TYR A 222 5.01 7.29 -7.10
C TYR A 222 4.20 8.52 -7.50
N ASP A 223 4.67 9.74 -7.22
CA ASP A 223 3.95 11.00 -7.51
C ASP A 223 2.52 11.04 -6.97
N SER A 224 2.35 10.55 -5.74
CA SER A 224 1.05 10.30 -5.16
C SER A 224 1.10 10.29 -3.64
N ASP A 225 -0.02 10.66 -3.00
CA ASP A 225 -0.27 10.28 -1.61
C ASP A 225 -1.44 9.28 -1.59
N PRO A 226 -1.25 8.06 -1.05
CA PRO A 226 -2.31 7.08 -0.97
C PRO A 226 -3.50 7.54 -0.10
N PHE A 227 -3.26 8.35 0.94
CA PHE A 227 -4.34 8.79 1.84
C PHE A 227 -5.21 9.92 1.26
N ASP A 228 -4.85 10.48 0.10
CA ASP A 228 -5.71 11.34 -0.71
C ASP A 228 -6.74 10.55 -1.53
N TYR A 229 -6.64 9.21 -1.60
CA TYR A 229 -7.53 8.37 -2.40
C TYR A 229 -9.00 8.49 -1.97
N ARG A 230 -9.86 8.97 -2.86
CA ARG A 230 -11.31 9.01 -2.67
C ARG A 230 -11.99 8.66 -3.98
N ASP A 231 -12.65 7.50 -4.05
CA ASP A 231 -13.54 7.20 -5.17
C ASP A 231 -14.99 7.51 -4.79
N THR A 232 -15.59 8.46 -5.51
CA THR A 232 -16.98 8.89 -5.31
C THR A 232 -17.97 8.18 -6.24
N THR A 233 -17.48 7.28 -7.10
CA THR A 233 -18.28 6.50 -8.05
C THR A 233 -18.63 5.10 -7.55
N ILE A 234 -17.96 4.63 -6.49
CA ILE A 234 -18.36 3.48 -5.68
C ILE A 234 -18.43 3.95 -4.23
N LEU A 235 -19.62 3.85 -3.63
CA LEU A 235 -19.84 4.25 -2.24
C LEU A 235 -20.06 3.02 -1.36
N HIS A 236 -19.78 3.15 -0.08
CA HIS A 236 -20.22 2.22 0.96
C HIS A 236 -21.75 2.20 1.07
N GLN A 237 -22.26 1.20 1.78
CA GLN A 237 -23.70 1.11 2.07
C GLN A 237 -24.27 2.33 2.80
N ASP A 238 -23.45 3.04 3.57
CA ASP A 238 -23.80 4.28 4.29
C ASP A 238 -23.69 5.56 3.43
N GLY A 239 -23.29 5.43 2.15
CA GLY A 239 -23.14 6.54 1.20
C GLY A 239 -21.83 7.32 1.31
N THR A 240 -20.85 6.83 2.08
CA THR A 240 -19.49 7.39 2.11
C THR A 240 -18.65 6.85 0.94
N PRO A 241 -17.65 7.60 0.42
CA PRO A 241 -16.82 7.13 -0.69
C PRO A 241 -15.90 5.97 -0.27
N ALA A 242 -15.47 5.16 -1.24
CA ALA A 242 -14.36 4.24 -1.02
C ALA A 242 -13.08 5.01 -0.68
N ASP A 243 -12.30 4.47 0.25
CA ASP A 243 -11.06 5.06 0.75
C ASP A 243 -9.86 4.13 0.57
N TYR A 244 -8.68 4.62 0.97
CA TYR A 244 -7.45 3.86 0.78
C TYR A 244 -7.38 2.57 1.62
N GLY A 245 -8.11 2.47 2.73
CA GLY A 245 -8.22 1.24 3.50
C GLY A 245 -8.96 0.14 2.71
N ASP A 246 -9.94 0.52 1.90
CA ASP A 246 -10.63 -0.41 0.99
C ASP A 246 -9.70 -0.88 -0.13
N VAL A 247 -8.84 0.02 -0.63
CA VAL A 247 -7.81 -0.29 -1.62
C VAL A 247 -6.76 -1.23 -1.04
N PHE A 248 -6.27 -0.95 0.17
CA PHE A 248 -5.32 -1.80 0.87
C PHE A 248 -5.86 -3.20 1.06
N THR A 249 -7.10 -3.31 1.55
CA THR A 249 -7.77 -4.59 1.79
C THR A 249 -7.97 -5.39 0.50
N ALA A 250 -8.25 -4.72 -0.62
CA ALA A 250 -8.37 -5.37 -1.92
C ALA A 250 -7.02 -5.89 -2.45
N LEU A 251 -5.98 -5.06 -2.41
CA LEU A 251 -4.70 -5.35 -3.06
C LEU A 251 -3.75 -6.22 -2.22
N ALA A 252 -3.68 -6.02 -0.91
CA ALA A 252 -2.68 -6.65 -0.06
C ALA A 252 -2.87 -8.17 0.06
N SER A 253 -1.80 -8.94 -0.14
CA SER A 253 -1.72 -10.37 0.19
C SER A 253 -0.41 -10.71 0.87
N PRO A 254 -0.29 -11.93 1.44
CA PRO A 254 0.99 -12.46 1.88
C PRO A 254 2.05 -12.52 0.77
N PHE A 255 1.66 -12.61 -0.51
CA PHE A 255 2.57 -12.65 -1.65
C PHE A 255 2.92 -11.27 -2.20
N SER A 256 1.96 -10.33 -2.13
CA SER A 256 2.10 -8.94 -2.56
C SER A 256 1.75 -8.01 -1.41
N PRO A 257 2.57 -7.95 -0.34
CA PRO A 257 2.33 -7.06 0.77
C PRO A 257 2.46 -5.61 0.34
N ILE A 258 1.76 -4.71 1.01
CA ILE A 258 1.80 -3.29 0.67
C ILE A 258 2.86 -2.56 1.50
N HIS A 259 3.67 -1.77 0.82
CA HIS A 259 4.53 -0.75 1.40
C HIS A 259 3.87 0.62 1.20
N ILE A 260 3.49 1.25 2.31
CA ILE A 260 2.86 2.57 2.34
C ILE A 260 3.92 3.62 2.62
N THR A 261 3.97 4.67 1.80
CA THR A 261 4.63 5.93 2.15
C THR A 261 3.60 7.04 1.98
N THR A 262 3.45 7.90 2.97
CA THR A 262 2.49 9.03 2.97
C THR A 262 3.14 10.26 3.60
N ALA A 263 2.71 11.46 3.21
CA ALA A 263 3.06 12.72 3.86
C ALA A 263 2.10 13.08 5.01
N GLY A 264 1.21 12.16 5.41
CA GLY A 264 0.23 12.35 6.46
C GLY A 264 -1.06 12.98 5.95
N TRP A 265 -1.84 13.58 6.83
CA TRP A 265 -3.08 14.27 6.48
C TRP A 265 -3.44 15.32 7.53
N ARG A 266 -4.27 16.30 7.15
CA ARG A 266 -4.74 17.34 8.07
C ARG A 266 -5.50 16.74 9.27
N GLN A 267 -5.32 17.34 10.44
CA GLN A 267 -6.12 17.10 11.64
C GLN A 267 -7.62 17.23 11.25
N ASN A 268 -8.41 16.17 11.45
CA ASN A 268 -9.83 16.03 11.04
C ASN A 268 -10.13 15.45 9.64
N ASN A 269 -9.16 14.92 8.91
CA ASN A 269 -9.45 14.12 7.71
C ASN A 269 -10.08 12.76 8.09
N ALA A 270 -11.40 12.74 8.31
CA ALA A 270 -12.14 11.56 8.77
C ALA A 270 -11.98 10.35 7.85
N VAL A 271 -11.86 10.58 6.54
CA VAL A 271 -11.70 9.48 5.58
C VAL A 271 -10.29 8.89 5.63
N ALA A 272 -9.24 9.71 5.80
CA ALA A 272 -7.87 9.19 5.98
C ALA A 272 -7.75 8.42 7.30
N LYS A 273 -8.35 8.94 8.38
CA LYS A 273 -8.44 8.24 9.67
C LYS A 273 -9.14 6.88 9.53
N ARG A 274 -10.30 6.83 8.85
CA ARG A 274 -11.01 5.57 8.58
C ARG A 274 -10.16 4.59 7.77
N ALA A 275 -9.45 5.07 6.76
CA ALA A 275 -8.52 4.25 5.98
C ALA A 275 -7.40 3.66 6.86
N ALA A 276 -6.77 4.47 7.72
CA ALA A 276 -5.72 4.02 8.63
C ALA A 276 -6.24 2.94 9.60
N GLN A 277 -7.46 3.12 10.13
CA GLN A 277 -8.12 2.13 10.99
C GLN A 277 -8.38 0.80 10.28
N LYS A 278 -8.90 0.83 9.04
CA LYS A 278 -9.08 -0.38 8.21
C LYS A 278 -7.76 -1.10 7.98
N ILE A 279 -6.69 -0.37 7.69
CA ILE A 279 -5.32 -0.92 7.50
C ILE A 279 -4.80 -1.54 8.80
N ALA A 280 -4.96 -0.86 9.93
CA ALA A 280 -4.57 -1.38 11.24
C ALA A 280 -5.31 -2.68 11.56
N GLN A 281 -6.63 -2.73 11.36
CA GLN A 281 -7.45 -3.94 11.56
C GLN A 281 -7.00 -5.08 10.64
N ALA A 282 -6.81 -4.81 9.35
CA ALA A 282 -6.35 -5.81 8.39
C ALA A 282 -4.97 -6.38 8.77
N THR A 283 -4.05 -5.53 9.21
CA THR A 283 -2.68 -5.96 9.57
C THR A 283 -2.56 -6.56 10.97
N GLN A 284 -3.51 -6.30 11.86
CA GLN A 284 -3.66 -7.04 13.11
C GLN A 284 -4.17 -8.46 12.84
N ALA A 285 -5.12 -8.60 11.89
CA ALA A 285 -5.64 -9.91 11.48
C ALA A 285 -4.61 -10.73 10.70
N ASP A 286 -3.84 -10.09 9.82
CA ASP A 286 -2.74 -10.72 9.08
C ASP A 286 -1.55 -9.75 8.92
N PRO A 287 -0.54 -9.86 9.80
CA PRO A 287 0.68 -9.05 9.71
C PRO A 287 1.45 -9.22 8.39
N ALA A 288 1.23 -10.31 7.64
CA ALA A 288 1.91 -10.55 6.38
C ALA A 288 1.45 -9.62 5.24
N LEU A 289 0.29 -8.95 5.39
CA LEU A 289 -0.27 -8.01 4.41
C LEU A 289 0.52 -6.71 4.28
N ARG A 290 1.27 -6.34 5.32
CA ARG A 290 2.13 -5.16 5.32
C ARG A 290 3.58 -5.54 5.08
N ARG A 291 4.28 -4.68 4.35
CA ARG A 291 5.75 -4.72 4.27
C ARG A 291 6.38 -3.67 5.15
N GLN A 292 5.95 -2.43 5.00
CA GLN A 292 6.58 -1.27 5.64
C GLN A 292 5.63 -0.08 5.60
N PHE A 293 5.53 0.69 6.68
CA PHE A 293 4.84 1.98 6.68
C PHE A 293 5.82 3.12 6.91
N ARG A 294 5.72 4.16 6.08
CA ARG A 294 6.57 5.33 6.14
C ARG A 294 5.73 6.59 6.19
N LEU A 295 6.06 7.47 7.12
CA LEU A 295 5.51 8.81 7.22
C LEU A 295 6.60 9.80 6.85
N SER A 296 6.44 10.50 5.73
CA SER A 296 7.35 11.52 5.24
C SER A 296 7.03 12.86 5.88
N VAL A 297 7.96 13.38 6.65
CA VAL A 297 7.88 14.69 7.31
C VAL A 297 8.81 15.63 6.59
N ASN A 298 8.29 16.72 6.05
CA ASN A 298 9.02 17.49 5.06
C ASN A 298 8.90 19.00 5.22
N MET A 299 10.04 19.68 5.25
CA MET A 299 10.12 21.13 5.43
C MET A 299 9.46 21.94 4.31
N GLY A 300 9.38 21.40 3.09
CA GLY A 300 8.78 22.12 1.96
C GLY A 300 7.31 21.79 1.71
N GLU A 301 6.66 21.02 2.59
CA GLU A 301 5.20 20.88 2.59
C GLU A 301 4.53 22.23 2.90
N LEU A 302 3.40 22.52 2.26
CA LEU A 302 2.78 23.84 2.30
C LEU A 302 2.39 24.26 3.73
N THR A 303 1.78 23.34 4.49
CA THR A 303 1.40 23.56 5.89
C THR A 303 2.64 23.77 6.77
N ALA A 304 3.72 23.01 6.58
CA ALA A 304 4.97 23.17 7.30
C ALA A 304 5.56 24.58 7.14
N LYS A 305 5.51 25.14 5.93
CA LYS A 305 5.94 26.52 5.64
C LYS A 305 5.04 27.58 6.27
N GLN A 306 3.74 27.31 6.38
CA GLN A 306 2.76 28.25 6.93
C GLN A 306 2.74 28.24 8.47
N SER A 307 2.77 27.03 9.05
CA SER A 307 2.75 26.81 10.49
C SER A 307 3.29 25.42 10.81
N LEU A 308 4.54 25.39 11.29
CA LEU A 308 5.19 24.14 11.68
C LEU A 308 4.45 23.43 12.83
N ASP A 309 3.82 24.16 13.74
CA ASP A 309 3.05 23.55 14.84
C ASP A 309 1.81 22.81 14.33
N LEU A 310 1.01 23.46 13.47
CA LEU A 310 -0.17 22.80 12.86
C LEU A 310 0.21 21.59 11.99
N TYR A 311 1.35 21.70 11.31
CA TYR A 311 1.91 20.59 10.55
C TYR A 311 2.30 19.42 11.47
N LEU A 312 3.03 19.68 12.56
CA LEU A 312 3.43 18.67 13.52
C LEU A 312 2.24 18.04 14.25
N ASP A 313 1.20 18.79 14.58
CA ASP A 313 -0.05 18.26 15.13
C ASP A 313 -0.73 17.29 14.16
N SER A 314 -0.70 17.61 12.86
CA SER A 314 -1.23 16.74 11.80
C SER A 314 -0.39 15.47 11.63
N ILE A 315 0.94 15.59 11.62
CA ILE A 315 1.87 14.46 11.50
C ILE A 315 1.79 13.53 12.71
N THR A 316 1.77 14.07 13.93
CA THR A 316 1.65 13.26 15.16
C THR A 316 0.31 12.52 15.21
N SER A 317 -0.78 13.17 14.80
CA SER A 317 -2.09 12.51 14.63
C SER A 317 -2.03 11.37 13.62
N ALA A 318 -1.43 11.59 12.45
CA ALA A 318 -1.26 10.55 11.43
C ALA A 318 -0.39 9.38 11.93
N ALA A 319 0.70 9.66 12.63
CA ALA A 319 1.58 8.66 13.21
C ALA A 319 0.85 7.77 14.24
N ARG A 320 0.02 8.37 15.12
CA ARG A 320 -0.80 7.60 16.07
C ARG A 320 -1.72 6.62 15.36
N GLU A 321 -2.46 7.08 14.36
CA GLU A 321 -3.44 6.24 13.65
C GLU A 321 -2.74 5.17 12.79
N LEU A 322 -1.62 5.49 12.14
CA LEU A 322 -0.92 4.57 11.24
C LEU A 322 -0.05 3.53 11.98
N PHE A 323 0.59 3.93 13.08
CA PHE A 323 1.58 3.09 13.77
C PHE A 323 1.05 2.40 15.03
N SER A 324 -0.15 2.73 15.51
CA SER A 324 -0.80 2.04 16.65
C SER A 324 -1.12 0.56 16.41
N ALA A 325 -0.89 0.04 15.20
CA ALA A 325 -1.26 -1.32 14.76
C ALA A 325 -0.39 -2.48 15.32
N GLY A 326 0.22 -2.35 16.51
CA GLY A 326 0.94 -3.45 17.18
C GLY A 326 2.10 -4.04 16.36
N VAL A 327 2.82 -3.19 15.65
CA VAL A 327 3.88 -3.58 14.70
C VAL A 327 5.24 -3.62 15.40
N PRO A 328 6.20 -4.46 14.95
CA PRO A 328 7.61 -4.28 15.35
C PRO A 328 8.16 -2.90 14.97
N HIS A 329 9.03 -2.34 15.82
CA HIS A 329 9.59 -0.99 15.68
C HIS A 329 10.35 -0.73 14.37
N ASP A 330 10.93 -1.77 13.76
CA ASP A 330 11.82 -1.65 12.61
C ASP A 330 11.08 -1.52 11.26
N LEU A 331 9.76 -1.79 11.25
CA LEU A 331 8.95 -1.73 10.04
C LEU A 331 8.18 -0.41 9.86
N ASN A 332 8.10 0.44 10.87
CA ASN A 332 7.55 1.79 10.72
C ASN A 332 8.66 2.84 10.78
N GLN A 333 8.63 3.76 9.83
CA GLN A 333 9.64 4.81 9.72
C GLN A 333 8.98 6.18 9.61
N ILE A 334 9.54 7.14 10.32
CA ILE A 334 9.32 8.55 10.05
C ILE A 334 10.53 9.06 9.30
N LEU A 335 10.33 9.46 8.05
CA LEU A 335 11.39 9.99 7.19
C LEU A 335 11.38 11.51 7.29
N LEU A 336 12.40 12.08 7.91
CA LEU A 336 12.56 13.53 8.04
C LEU A 336 13.38 14.07 6.88
N PHE A 337 12.75 14.89 6.05
CA PHE A 337 13.35 15.57 4.92
C PHE A 337 13.58 17.04 5.28
N ALA A 338 14.84 17.37 5.54
CA ALA A 338 15.30 18.72 5.87
C ALA A 338 16.57 19.05 5.10
N ASP A 339 16.71 20.32 4.70
CA ASP A 339 17.94 20.86 4.14
C ASP A 339 18.88 21.28 5.28
N GLN A 340 19.68 20.33 5.74
CA GLN A 340 20.63 20.50 6.84
C GLN A 340 21.72 21.54 6.56
N GLU A 341 21.86 22.00 5.32
CA GLU A 341 22.82 23.05 4.94
C GLU A 341 22.29 24.46 5.25
N THR A 342 21.00 24.59 5.61
CA THR A 342 20.36 25.87 5.92
C THR A 342 19.98 26.00 7.40
N PRO A 343 20.03 27.20 7.99
CA PRO A 343 19.55 27.42 9.37
C PRO A 343 18.10 26.97 9.58
N ASN A 344 17.23 27.23 8.60
CA ASN A 344 15.82 26.86 8.66
C ASN A 344 15.62 25.34 8.65
N GLY A 345 16.41 24.60 7.86
CA GLY A 345 16.33 23.14 7.84
C GLY A 345 16.83 22.51 9.15
N LEU A 346 17.88 23.06 9.76
CA LEU A 346 18.35 22.63 11.09
C LEU A 346 17.32 22.92 12.19
N GLU A 347 16.66 24.07 12.16
CA GLU A 347 15.60 24.42 13.11
C GLU A 347 14.38 23.51 12.97
N PHE A 348 13.93 23.30 11.72
CA PHE A 348 12.85 22.39 11.38
C PHE A 348 13.14 20.98 11.90
N GLU A 349 14.34 20.45 11.63
CA GLU A 349 14.77 19.14 12.08
C GLU A 349 14.73 19.02 13.60
N LYS A 350 15.33 19.96 14.32
CA LYS A 350 15.37 19.94 15.79
C LYS A 350 13.97 19.92 16.39
N LYS A 351 13.07 20.77 15.88
CA LYS A 351 11.69 20.86 16.38
C LYS A 351 10.91 19.59 16.08
N CYS A 352 11.02 19.05 14.86
CA CYS A 352 10.40 17.77 14.50
C CYS A 352 10.91 16.62 15.37
N LEU A 353 12.23 16.49 15.56
CA LEU A 353 12.82 15.44 16.38
C LEU A 353 12.33 15.51 17.82
N ALA A 354 12.27 16.71 18.42
CA ALA A 354 11.79 16.88 19.78
C ALA A 354 10.33 16.43 19.93
N VAL A 355 9.43 16.91 19.07
CA VAL A 355 7.99 16.59 19.14
C VAL A 355 7.73 15.12 18.83
N LEU A 356 8.31 14.58 17.76
CA LEU A 356 8.06 13.21 17.32
C LEU A 356 8.68 12.17 18.25
N SER A 357 9.87 12.43 18.82
CA SER A 357 10.47 11.52 19.79
C SER A 357 9.67 11.48 21.09
N GLN A 358 9.18 12.63 21.55
CA GLN A 358 8.27 12.70 22.70
C GLN A 358 6.99 11.92 22.41
N GLU A 359 6.41 12.09 21.22
CA GLU A 359 5.18 11.42 20.80
C GLU A 359 5.33 9.89 20.75
N ILE A 360 6.42 9.41 20.13
CA ILE A 360 6.78 7.99 20.06
C ILE A 360 6.92 7.41 21.47
N THR A 361 7.67 8.09 22.34
CA THR A 361 7.92 7.63 23.70
C THR A 361 6.64 7.59 24.53
N LYS A 362 5.85 8.67 24.48
CA LYS A 362 4.62 8.83 25.27
C LYS A 362 3.55 7.80 24.91
N ASN A 363 3.43 7.43 23.64
CA ASN A 363 2.36 6.56 23.15
C ASN A 363 2.87 5.17 22.74
N HIS A 364 4.13 4.85 23.05
CA HIS A 364 4.77 3.59 22.71
C HIS A 364 4.62 3.24 21.22
N LEU A 365 4.80 4.22 20.33
CA LEU A 365 4.64 4.00 18.90
C LEU A 365 5.83 3.19 18.37
N PRO A 366 5.60 2.08 17.65
CA PRO A 366 6.67 1.25 17.13
C PRO A 366 7.29 1.85 15.87
N ALA A 367 7.95 3.00 15.98
CA ALA A 367 8.54 3.70 14.84
C ALA A 367 9.93 4.26 15.14
N GLY A 368 10.81 4.21 14.13
CA GLY A 368 12.10 4.92 14.13
C GLY A 368 12.04 6.22 13.33
N ILE A 369 12.78 7.25 13.76
CA ILE A 369 12.96 8.48 12.98
C ILE A 369 14.26 8.40 12.20
N TYR A 370 14.20 8.65 10.90
CA TYR A 370 15.32 8.57 9.98
C TYR A 370 15.48 9.89 9.23
N GLN A 371 16.69 10.43 9.27
CA GLN A 371 17.03 11.63 8.51
C GLN A 371 17.27 11.23 7.05
N CYS A 372 16.60 11.94 6.15
CA CYS A 372 16.65 11.70 4.72
C CYS A 372 17.05 12.98 3.98
N ARG A 373 17.93 12.86 3.00
CA ARG A 373 18.22 13.94 2.06
C ARG A 373 17.19 13.90 0.93
N ILE A 374 16.68 15.06 0.55
CA ILE A 374 15.78 15.21 -0.59
C ILE A 374 16.62 15.04 -1.85
N SER A 375 16.24 14.10 -2.71
CA SER A 375 16.98 13.93 -3.95
C SER A 375 16.82 15.10 -4.91
N ARG A 376 17.92 15.57 -5.49
CA ARG A 376 17.94 16.38 -6.72
C ARG A 376 17.23 15.68 -7.86
N TYR A 377 17.28 14.35 -7.92
CA TYR A 377 16.56 13.62 -8.94
C TYR A 377 15.11 13.37 -8.57
N SER A 378 14.61 13.80 -7.40
CA SER A 378 13.19 13.67 -7.03
C SER A 378 12.37 14.79 -7.65
N GLY A 379 11.26 14.41 -8.27
CA GLY A 379 10.25 15.34 -8.75
C GLY A 379 10.74 16.52 -9.58
N ARG A 380 10.29 17.72 -9.19
CA ARG A 380 10.61 19.00 -9.86
C ARG A 380 12.04 19.47 -9.64
N ASN A 381 12.77 18.90 -8.68
CA ASN A 381 14.16 19.25 -8.42
C ASN A 381 15.15 18.70 -9.48
N ARG A 382 14.69 17.90 -10.45
CA ARG A 382 15.54 17.31 -11.51
C ARG A 382 16.33 18.35 -12.30
N GLU A 383 15.87 19.60 -12.36
CA GLU A 383 16.55 20.70 -13.04
C GLU A 383 17.75 21.27 -12.25
N TRP A 384 17.99 20.83 -11.00
CA TRP A 384 19.08 21.31 -10.15
C TRP A 384 20.37 20.46 -10.33
N ASN A 385 21.39 21.06 -10.97
CA ASN A 385 22.66 20.41 -11.35
C ASN A 385 23.68 20.26 -10.19
N GLY A 386 23.67 19.13 -9.47
CA GLY A 386 24.81 18.78 -8.60
C GLY A 386 24.95 17.28 -8.32
N SER A 387 26.16 16.82 -7.98
CA SER A 387 26.66 15.46 -8.28
C SER A 387 26.50 14.35 -7.22
N ALA A 388 26.01 14.62 -6.01
CA ALA A 388 25.93 13.61 -4.95
C ALA A 388 24.51 13.48 -4.35
N ASP A 389 23.69 12.57 -4.88
CA ASP A 389 22.35 12.35 -4.32
C ASP A 389 21.74 10.97 -4.59
N HIS A 390 20.85 10.52 -3.71
CA HIS A 390 20.08 9.28 -3.79
C HIS A 390 18.62 9.59 -4.11
N ASP A 391 18.16 9.22 -5.31
CA ASP A 391 16.74 9.36 -5.69
C ASP A 391 15.88 8.49 -4.77
N VAL A 392 14.89 9.09 -4.10
CA VAL A 392 13.92 8.33 -3.28
C VAL A 392 13.11 7.40 -4.20
N MET A 393 13.00 7.74 -5.49
CA MET A 393 12.41 6.90 -6.53
C MET A 393 13.28 5.69 -6.90
N ALA A 394 14.48 5.55 -6.31
CA ALA A 394 15.40 4.48 -6.67
C ALA A 394 15.00 3.07 -6.21
N CYS A 395 13.87 2.95 -5.52
CA CYS A 395 13.44 1.73 -4.84
C CYS A 395 12.33 0.94 -5.55
N MET A 396 11.86 1.35 -6.74
CA MET A 396 10.65 0.75 -7.36
C MET A 396 10.79 0.34 -8.84
N PRO A 397 11.84 -0.38 -9.28
CA PRO A 397 11.96 -0.80 -10.68
C PRO A 397 11.00 -1.92 -11.09
N GLY A 398 10.35 -1.77 -12.23
CA GLY A 398 9.46 -2.76 -12.82
C GLY A 398 8.23 -2.10 -13.43
N TYR A 399 7.10 -2.79 -13.45
CA TYR A 399 5.83 -2.28 -13.91
C TYR A 399 5.16 -1.38 -12.86
N HIS A 400 4.60 -0.28 -13.36
CA HIS A 400 3.77 0.66 -12.63
C HIS A 400 2.42 0.76 -13.33
N ILE A 401 1.32 0.66 -12.57
CA ILE A 401 -0.03 0.84 -13.08
C ILE A 401 -0.53 2.21 -12.62
N TRP A 402 -0.90 3.09 -13.55
CA TRP A 402 -1.41 4.43 -13.24
C TRP A 402 -2.94 4.46 -13.06
N PRO A 403 -3.50 5.51 -12.41
CA PRO A 403 -4.94 5.63 -12.15
C PRO A 403 -5.85 5.57 -13.37
N ASN A 404 -5.34 5.95 -14.54
CA ASN A 404 -6.06 5.93 -15.81
C ASN A 404 -6.01 4.56 -16.52
N GLY A 405 -5.30 3.58 -15.95
CA GLY A 405 -5.10 2.25 -16.50
C GLY A 405 -3.85 2.09 -17.37
N SER A 406 -3.08 3.14 -17.63
CA SER A 406 -1.82 3.04 -18.39
C SER A 406 -0.77 2.24 -17.62
N VAL A 407 0.01 1.45 -18.35
CA VAL A 407 1.14 0.67 -17.81
C VAL A 407 2.45 1.36 -18.17
N MET A 408 3.23 1.67 -17.14
CA MET A 408 4.59 2.18 -17.27
C MET A 408 5.60 1.13 -16.84
N TYR A 409 6.83 1.25 -17.30
CA TYR A 409 7.93 0.38 -16.90
C TYR A 409 9.18 1.21 -16.57
N GLN A 410 9.85 0.87 -15.48
CA GLN A 410 11.10 1.48 -15.06
C GLN A 410 12.22 0.44 -15.03
N ASP A 411 13.21 0.61 -15.90
CA ASP A 411 14.38 -0.24 -15.96
C ASP A 411 15.21 -0.24 -14.67
N SER A 412 15.74 -1.42 -14.33
CA SER A 412 16.78 -1.58 -13.33
C SER A 412 18.01 -2.26 -13.86
N PHE A 413 19.10 -2.09 -13.13
CA PHE A 413 20.34 -2.83 -13.28
C PHE A 413 20.77 -3.39 -11.93
N ARG A 414 21.61 -4.43 -11.95
CA ARG A 414 22.30 -4.88 -10.74
C ARG A 414 23.65 -4.20 -10.65
N ASP A 415 23.97 -3.65 -9.49
CA ASP A 415 25.31 -3.12 -9.24
C ASP A 415 26.33 -4.23 -8.95
N THR A 416 27.57 -3.83 -8.65
CA THR A 416 28.68 -4.74 -8.32
C THR A 416 28.39 -5.60 -7.07
N ASP A 417 27.53 -5.13 -6.17
CA ASP A 417 27.10 -5.87 -4.97
C ASP A 417 25.88 -6.76 -5.26
N GLY A 418 25.43 -6.82 -6.51
CA GLY A 418 24.24 -7.56 -6.93
C GLY A 418 22.91 -6.91 -6.53
N LYS A 419 22.93 -5.70 -5.95
CA LYS A 419 21.73 -4.97 -5.53
C LYS A 419 21.03 -4.39 -6.74
N ILE A 420 19.70 -4.52 -6.78
CA ILE A 420 18.89 -3.93 -7.83
C ILE A 420 18.85 -2.41 -7.61
N LYS A 421 19.24 -1.66 -8.63
CA LYS A 421 19.24 -0.20 -8.67
C LYS A 421 18.52 0.29 -9.92
N VAL A 422 17.93 1.47 -9.85
CA VAL A 422 17.55 2.23 -11.05
C VAL A 422 18.60 3.29 -11.31
N ARG A 423 18.72 3.70 -12.58
CA ARG A 423 19.60 4.81 -12.93
C ARG A 423 19.00 6.10 -12.36
N ARG A 424 19.83 6.94 -11.74
CA ARG A 424 19.41 8.22 -11.16
C ARG A 424 18.65 9.06 -12.21
N GLY A 425 17.53 9.66 -11.81
CA GLY A 425 16.71 10.50 -12.68
C GLY A 425 15.89 9.77 -13.75
N THR A 426 15.99 8.43 -13.84
CA THR A 426 15.06 7.66 -14.69
C THR A 426 13.68 7.64 -14.07
N ARG A 427 12.66 7.74 -14.92
CA ARG A 427 11.25 7.64 -14.56
C ARG A 427 10.61 6.46 -15.28
N PRO A 428 9.54 5.87 -14.73
CA PRO A 428 8.70 4.93 -15.46
C PRO A 428 8.31 5.52 -16.83
N GLN A 429 8.51 4.75 -17.88
CA GLN A 429 8.18 5.12 -19.26
C GLN A 429 6.96 4.34 -19.74
N PRO A 430 6.10 4.91 -20.61
CA PRO A 430 4.99 4.18 -21.21
C PRO A 430 5.43 2.93 -21.94
N THR A 431 4.76 1.81 -21.64
CA THR A 431 4.96 0.54 -22.35
C THR A 431 4.11 0.45 -23.62
N GLY A 432 3.09 1.30 -23.74
CA GLY A 432 2.02 1.20 -24.73
C GLY A 432 0.84 0.33 -24.27
N ASP A 433 0.99 -0.46 -23.20
CA ASP A 433 -0.08 -1.26 -22.63
C ASP A 433 -1.04 -0.41 -21.78
N GLU A 434 -2.33 -0.77 -21.84
CA GLU A 434 -3.39 -0.15 -21.05
C GLU A 434 -4.35 -1.23 -20.53
N LEU A 435 -4.62 -1.21 -19.23
CA LEU A 435 -5.56 -2.15 -18.59
C LEU A 435 -7.03 -1.76 -18.84
N TYR A 436 -7.31 -0.47 -19.03
CA TYR A 436 -8.63 0.08 -19.34
C TYR A 436 -8.46 1.49 -19.90
N ARG A 437 -9.54 2.08 -20.41
CA ARG A 437 -9.58 3.50 -20.79
C ARG A 437 -10.75 4.16 -20.09
N LEU A 438 -10.47 5.26 -19.41
CA LEU A 438 -11.50 6.13 -18.88
C LEU A 438 -11.98 7.09 -19.98
N PRO A 439 -13.27 7.45 -20.02
CA PRO A 439 -13.76 8.51 -20.89
C PRO A 439 -13.00 9.82 -20.59
N ARG A 440 -12.69 10.58 -21.65
CA ARG A 440 -12.20 11.95 -21.51
C ARG A 440 -13.32 12.79 -20.90
N ILE A 441 -12.98 13.56 -19.86
CA ILE A 441 -13.89 14.54 -19.24
C ILE A 441 -13.78 15.85 -20.02
#